data_AF-D0NMP2-F1
#
_entry.id   AF-D0NMP2-F1
#
_cell.length_a   1.000
_cell.length_b   1.000
_cell.length_c   1.000
_cell.angle_alpha   90.00
_cell.angle_beta   90.00
_cell.angle_gamma   90.00
#
_symmetry.space_group_name_H-M   'P 1'
#
loop_
_entity.id
_entity.type
_entity.pdbx_description
1 polymer ?
#
loop_
_entity_poly.entity_id
_entity_poly.type
_entity_poly.pdbx_seq_one_letter_code
_entity_poly.pdbx_strand_id
1 'polypeptide(L)'
;MTAFAIAEIKALVRQPQRVQAQQLLERLAAAVLPILTRRRFHVRRLHEFFPKDGALLGMNVNRGAKIYVRLRLKHAPDTFYPYEALLETLLHELTHMVHGPHNEAFYTYLEELKAEMESLMVRGLVGEEGAKFADAGTGQRLGGSRVSAPARVAAVLAAKRREQYTSLLGGKINHRLG
;
A
#
# COMPACT_ATOMS: atom_id res chain seq x y z
N MET A 1 16.57 18.28 0.85
CA MET A 1 15.93 16.96 0.83
C MET A 1 14.44 17.16 0.95
N THR A 2 13.69 17.04 -0.14
CA THR A 2 12.22 17.05 -0.09
C THR A 2 11.76 15.62 0.13
N ALA A 3 11.30 15.30 1.33
CA ALA A 3 10.60 14.04 1.57
C ALA A 3 9.33 14.03 0.71
N PHE A 4 9.15 12.99 -0.10
CA PHE A 4 7.98 12.83 -0.97
C PHE A 4 6.79 12.35 -0.12
N ALA A 5 6.23 13.27 0.66
CA ALA A 5 5.09 13.03 1.52
C ALA A 5 3.76 13.23 0.77
N ILE A 6 2.73 12.53 1.21
CA ILE A 6 1.37 12.70 0.70
C ILE A 6 0.73 13.89 1.43
N ALA A 7 0.34 14.92 0.70
CA ALA A 7 -0.12 16.18 1.30
C ALA A 7 -1.47 16.07 2.02
N GLU A 8 -2.38 15.22 1.53
CA GLU A 8 -3.71 15.04 2.11
C GLU A 8 -4.07 13.56 2.22
N ILE A 9 -4.40 13.12 3.43
CA ILE A 9 -4.83 11.74 3.71
C ILE A 9 -6.18 11.80 4.40
N LYS A 10 -7.23 11.21 3.79
CA LYS A 10 -8.61 11.32 4.31
C LYS A 10 -9.40 10.03 4.23
N ALA A 11 -9.84 9.55 5.38
CA ALA A 11 -10.88 8.54 5.51
C ALA A 11 -12.29 9.12 5.30
N LEU A 12 -13.26 8.26 5.00
CA LEU A 12 -14.65 8.65 4.78
C LEU A 12 -15.31 9.09 6.09
N VAL A 13 -15.88 10.31 6.08
CA VAL A 13 -16.44 10.98 7.26
C VAL A 13 -17.64 10.24 7.85
N ARG A 14 -18.48 9.64 7.01
CA ARG A 14 -19.78 9.06 7.38
C ARG A 14 -19.75 7.53 7.52
N GLN A 15 -18.58 6.91 7.52
CA GLN A 15 -18.43 5.46 7.68
C GLN A 15 -18.14 5.08 9.15
N PRO A 16 -18.55 3.89 9.61
CA PRO A 16 -18.28 3.43 10.98
C PRO A 16 -16.77 3.35 11.23
N GLN A 17 -16.33 3.41 12.50
CA GLN A 17 -14.91 3.25 12.85
C GLN A 17 -13.96 4.18 12.06
N ARG A 18 -14.40 5.41 11.77
CA ARG A 18 -13.65 6.40 10.98
C ARG A 18 -12.23 6.63 11.50
N VAL A 19 -12.04 6.69 12.82
CA VAL A 19 -10.73 6.92 13.44
C VAL A 19 -9.76 5.80 13.06
N GLN A 20 -10.20 4.55 13.14
CA GLN A 20 -9.39 3.40 12.74
C GLN A 20 -9.08 3.40 11.24
N ALA A 21 -10.05 3.78 10.41
CA ALA A 21 -9.84 3.93 8.96
C ALA A 21 -8.80 5.01 8.63
N GLN A 22 -8.83 6.14 9.33
CA GLN A 22 -7.84 7.21 9.18
C GLN A 22 -6.44 6.72 9.56
N GLN A 23 -6.30 6.08 10.72
CA GLN A 23 -5.03 5.49 11.18
C GLN A 23 -4.49 4.44 10.21
N LEU A 24 -5.37 3.61 9.65
CA LEU A 24 -5.01 2.60 8.67
C LEU A 24 -4.48 3.24 7.37
N LEU A 25 -5.15 4.29 6.89
CA LEU A 25 -4.75 5.01 5.68
C LEU A 25 -3.43 5.78 5.86
N GLU A 26 -3.22 6.40 7.03
CA GLU A 26 -1.97 7.05 7.41
C GLU A 26 -0.82 6.03 7.50
N ARG A 27 -1.08 4.86 8.08
CA ARG A 27 -0.10 3.77 8.13
C ARG A 27 0.28 3.27 6.74
N LEU A 28 -0.67 3.14 5.82
CA LEU A 28 -0.41 2.80 4.41
C LEU A 28 0.45 3.88 3.74
N ALA A 29 0.11 5.16 3.93
CA ALA A 29 0.88 6.27 3.40
C ALA A 29 2.33 6.26 3.90
N ALA A 30 2.52 6.08 5.22
CA ALA A 30 3.83 6.01 5.83
C ALA A 30 4.65 4.83 5.28
N ALA A 31 4.03 3.66 5.11
CA ALA A 31 4.71 2.47 4.61
C ALA A 31 5.32 2.67 3.22
N VAL A 32 4.64 3.40 2.33
CA VAL A 32 5.11 3.63 0.95
C VAL A 32 6.02 4.83 0.79
N LEU A 33 6.25 5.66 1.83
CA LEU A 33 7.13 6.83 1.73
C LEU A 33 8.53 6.53 1.14
N PRO A 34 9.23 5.43 1.50
CA PRO A 34 10.53 5.13 0.90
C PRO A 34 10.43 4.86 -0.61
N ILE A 35 9.36 4.20 -1.05
CA ILE A 35 9.09 3.94 -2.48
C ILE A 35 8.83 5.27 -3.21
N LEU A 36 7.99 6.14 -2.63
CA LEU A 36 7.68 7.46 -3.19
C LEU A 36 8.95 8.29 -3.36
N THR A 37 9.81 8.30 -2.34
CA THR A 37 11.08 9.04 -2.35
C THR A 37 12.03 8.49 -3.40
N ARG A 38 12.29 7.17 -3.41
CA ARG A 38 13.22 6.54 -4.35
C ARG A 38 12.81 6.77 -5.81
N ARG A 39 11.51 6.74 -6.09
CA ARG A 39 10.95 6.91 -7.44
C ARG A 39 10.57 8.35 -7.78
N ARG A 40 10.73 9.27 -6.84
CA ARG A 40 10.32 10.67 -6.96
C ARG A 40 8.84 10.83 -7.34
N PHE A 41 8.00 9.94 -6.82
CA PHE A 41 6.55 9.95 -7.05
C PHE A 41 5.88 11.01 -6.20
N HIS A 42 5.15 11.91 -6.85
CA HIS A 42 4.36 12.94 -6.17
C HIS A 42 2.89 12.51 -6.10
N VAL A 43 2.49 11.99 -4.94
CA VAL A 43 1.08 11.71 -4.66
C VAL A 43 0.51 12.86 -3.84
N ARG A 44 -0.45 13.61 -4.40
CA ARG A 44 -1.04 14.76 -3.69
C ARG A 44 -2.04 14.33 -2.62
N ARG A 45 -2.85 13.31 -2.92
CA ARG A 45 -3.98 12.92 -2.08
C ARG A 45 -4.15 11.41 -2.04
N LEU A 46 -4.25 10.84 -0.85
CA LEU A 46 -4.61 9.44 -0.62
C LEU A 46 -5.90 9.36 0.17
N HIS A 47 -6.98 8.95 -0.46
CA HIS A 47 -8.31 8.98 0.14
C HIS A 47 -8.91 7.57 0.24
N GLU A 48 -9.68 7.34 1.30
CA GLU A 48 -10.61 6.22 1.31
C GLU A 48 -11.75 6.49 0.32
N PHE A 49 -12.22 5.44 -0.35
CA PHE A 49 -13.50 5.45 -1.05
C PHE A 49 -14.34 4.20 -0.78
N PHE A 50 -15.62 4.27 -1.13
CA PHE A 50 -16.55 3.16 -1.00
C PHE A 50 -17.55 3.18 -2.16
N PRO A 51 -17.11 2.89 -3.40
CA PRO A 51 -17.98 2.92 -4.57
C PRO A 51 -19.11 1.88 -4.48
N LYS A 52 -20.18 2.05 -5.28
CA LYS A 52 -21.26 1.05 -5.38
C LYS A 52 -20.75 -0.27 -5.95
N ASP A 53 -19.83 -0.18 -6.90
CA ASP A 53 -19.09 -1.35 -7.37
C ASP A 53 -18.12 -1.82 -6.28
N GLY A 54 -18.41 -3.01 -5.73
CA GLY A 54 -17.59 -3.62 -4.69
C GLY A 54 -16.35 -4.32 -5.21
N ALA A 55 -16.26 -4.56 -6.52
CA ALA A 55 -15.06 -5.12 -7.13
C ALA A 55 -13.94 -4.09 -7.22
N LEU A 56 -14.28 -2.79 -7.29
CA LEU A 56 -13.31 -1.69 -7.35
C LEU A 56 -12.64 -1.46 -5.99
N LEU A 57 -11.37 -1.85 -5.87
CA LEU A 57 -10.60 -1.74 -4.62
C LEU A 57 -9.64 -0.54 -4.59
N GLY A 58 -9.22 -0.03 -5.73
CA GLY A 58 -8.33 1.12 -5.85
C GLY A 58 -8.58 1.89 -7.14
N MET A 59 -8.08 3.13 -7.20
CA MET A 59 -8.09 3.94 -8.42
C MET A 59 -7.05 5.06 -8.35
N ASN A 60 -6.23 5.18 -9.39
CA ASN A 60 -5.29 6.30 -9.56
C ASN A 60 -5.81 7.33 -10.55
N VAL A 61 -6.07 8.54 -10.08
CA VAL A 61 -6.50 9.67 -10.90
C VAL A 61 -5.31 10.54 -11.27
N ASN A 62 -5.11 10.72 -12.58
CA ASN A 62 -4.10 11.59 -13.17
C ASN A 62 -2.70 11.37 -12.58
N ARG A 63 -2.24 10.11 -12.56
CA ARG A 63 -0.88 9.71 -12.16
C ARG A 63 -0.43 10.33 -10.83
N GLY A 64 -1.22 10.15 -9.78
CA GLY A 64 -0.89 10.60 -8.42
C GLY A 64 -1.54 11.91 -7.99
N ALA A 65 -2.37 12.56 -8.83
CA ALA A 65 -3.15 13.72 -8.38
C ALA A 65 -4.14 13.36 -7.27
N LYS A 66 -4.65 12.12 -7.30
CA LYS A 66 -5.41 11.51 -6.22
C LYS A 66 -5.39 9.99 -6.38
N ILE A 67 -5.14 9.28 -5.30
CA ILE A 67 -5.27 7.83 -5.23
C ILE A 67 -6.39 7.49 -4.25
N TYR A 68 -7.24 6.56 -4.64
CA TYR A 68 -8.28 6.00 -3.80
C TYR A 68 -7.97 4.57 -3.41
N VAL A 69 -8.30 4.22 -2.17
CA VAL A 69 -8.22 2.84 -1.66
C VAL A 69 -9.51 2.49 -0.92
N ARG A 70 -10.09 1.32 -1.20
CA ARG A 70 -11.25 0.80 -0.48
C ARG A 70 -10.73 0.09 0.76
N LEU A 71 -11.02 0.65 1.93
CA LEU A 71 -10.60 0.05 3.19
C LEU A 71 -11.54 -1.06 3.67
N ARG A 72 -12.79 -1.08 3.22
CA ARG A 72 -13.89 -1.83 3.84
C ARG A 72 -14.59 -2.79 2.90
N LEU A 73 -15.00 -3.94 3.43
CA LEU A 73 -15.78 -4.93 2.68
C LEU A 73 -17.11 -4.33 2.21
N LYS A 74 -17.53 -4.69 0.99
CA LYS A 74 -18.79 -4.20 0.40
C LYS A 74 -20.00 -4.52 1.28
N HIS A 75 -20.06 -5.75 1.80
CA HIS A 75 -21.21 -6.30 2.55
C HIS A 75 -21.07 -6.15 4.06
N ALA A 76 -19.92 -5.68 4.55
CA ALA A 76 -19.64 -5.44 5.96
C ALA A 76 -18.79 -4.17 6.12
N PRO A 77 -19.39 -2.95 6.04
CA PRO A 77 -18.65 -1.68 6.06
C PRO A 77 -17.89 -1.40 7.37
N ASP A 78 -18.22 -2.12 8.44
CA ASP A 78 -17.53 -2.13 9.72
C ASP A 78 -16.29 -3.04 9.73
N THR A 79 -16.10 -3.86 8.69
CA THR A 79 -14.98 -4.78 8.56
C THR A 79 -13.98 -4.27 7.51
N PHE A 80 -12.73 -4.11 7.93
CA PHE A 80 -11.64 -3.70 7.05
C PHE A 80 -11.01 -4.88 6.29
N TYR A 81 -10.50 -4.62 5.10
CA TYR A 81 -9.58 -5.53 4.42
C TYR A 81 -8.30 -5.70 5.26
N PRO A 82 -7.63 -6.87 5.18
CA PRO A 82 -6.31 -7.05 5.79
C PRO A 82 -5.32 -5.99 5.31
N TYR A 83 -4.44 -5.55 6.21
CA TYR A 83 -3.45 -4.51 5.92
C TYR A 83 -2.61 -4.83 4.68
N GLU A 84 -2.23 -6.10 4.52
CA GLU A 84 -1.39 -6.56 3.43
C GLU A 84 -2.10 -6.45 2.07
N ALA A 85 -3.41 -6.77 2.01
CA ALA A 85 -4.21 -6.60 0.79
C ALA A 85 -4.39 -5.12 0.42
N LEU A 86 -4.52 -4.24 1.42
CA LEU A 86 -4.60 -2.80 1.22
C LEU A 86 -3.27 -2.22 0.72
N LEU A 87 -2.15 -2.71 1.25
CA LEU A 87 -0.82 -2.30 0.79
C LEU A 87 -0.59 -2.76 -0.65
N GLU A 88 -0.93 -4.00 -1.00
CA GLU A 88 -0.86 -4.51 -2.37
C GLU A 88 -1.72 -3.68 -3.34
N THR A 89 -2.92 -3.29 -2.91
CA THR A 89 -3.79 -2.38 -3.68
C THR A 89 -3.11 -1.03 -3.89
N LEU A 90 -2.55 -0.43 -2.84
CA LEU A 90 -1.85 0.86 -2.96
C LEU A 90 -0.62 0.77 -3.90
N LEU A 91 0.17 -0.30 -3.82
CA LEU A 91 1.29 -0.51 -4.74
C LEU A 91 0.84 -0.64 -6.19
N HIS A 92 -0.28 -1.34 -6.44
CA HIS A 92 -0.91 -1.39 -7.76
C HIS A 92 -1.26 0.02 -8.28
N GLU A 93 -1.91 0.83 -7.44
CA GLU A 93 -2.23 2.20 -7.82
C GLU A 93 -0.98 3.05 -8.06
N LEU A 94 0.12 2.81 -7.35
CA LEU A 94 1.40 3.48 -7.62
C LEU A 94 2.00 3.07 -8.97
N THR A 95 1.83 1.84 -9.43
CA THR A 95 2.22 1.42 -10.79
C THR A 95 1.51 2.26 -11.85
N HIS A 96 0.25 2.63 -11.62
CA HIS A 96 -0.51 3.50 -12.53
C HIS A 96 0.07 4.93 -12.68
N MET A 97 1.04 5.33 -11.87
CA MET A 97 1.80 6.57 -12.12
C MET A 97 2.70 6.46 -13.36
N VAL A 98 3.12 5.26 -13.73
CA VAL A 98 4.02 4.98 -14.87
C VAL A 98 3.26 4.28 -15.99
N HIS A 99 2.57 3.18 -15.69
CA HIS A 99 1.92 2.30 -16.65
C HIS A 99 0.40 2.34 -16.51
N GLY A 100 -0.31 2.78 -17.56
CA GLY A 100 -1.79 2.82 -17.55
C GLY A 100 -2.41 1.44 -17.75
N PRO A 101 -2.20 0.78 -18.90
CA PRO A 101 -2.81 -0.52 -19.18
C PRO A 101 -2.21 -1.65 -18.34
N HIS A 102 -3.04 -2.62 -17.92
CA HIS A 102 -2.61 -3.85 -17.24
C HIS A 102 -1.98 -4.86 -18.22
N ASN A 103 -0.82 -4.50 -18.77
CA ASN A 103 -0.02 -5.36 -19.65
C ASN A 103 1.20 -5.94 -18.92
N GLU A 104 2.07 -6.67 -19.62
CA GLU A 104 3.28 -7.26 -19.05
C GLU A 104 4.15 -6.22 -18.32
N ALA A 105 4.41 -5.07 -18.93
CA ALA A 105 5.22 -4.00 -18.32
C ALA A 105 4.60 -3.49 -17.00
N PHE A 106 3.28 -3.39 -16.92
CA PHE A 106 2.58 -3.05 -15.68
C PHE A 106 2.86 -4.09 -14.59
N TYR A 107 2.69 -5.38 -14.91
CA TYR A 107 2.87 -6.45 -13.92
C TYR A 107 4.33 -6.62 -13.51
N THR A 108 5.28 -6.51 -14.43
CA THR A 108 6.71 -6.50 -14.11
C THR A 108 7.04 -5.39 -13.13
N TYR A 109 6.59 -4.16 -13.40
CA TYR A 109 6.84 -3.03 -12.50
C TYR A 109 6.13 -3.19 -11.15
N LEU A 110 4.92 -3.75 -11.12
CA LEU A 110 4.22 -4.05 -9.88
C LEU A 110 4.99 -5.06 -9.02
N GLU A 111 5.53 -6.12 -9.62
CA GLU A 111 6.35 -7.09 -8.89
C GLU A 111 7.66 -6.46 -8.37
N GLU A 112 8.27 -5.55 -9.11
CA GLU A 112 9.40 -4.74 -8.60
C GLU A 112 9.02 -3.91 -7.38
N LEU A 113 7.86 -3.22 -7.41
CA LEU A 113 7.37 -2.45 -6.26
C LEU A 113 7.12 -3.34 -5.04
N LYS A 114 6.51 -4.51 -5.24
CA LYS A 114 6.23 -5.47 -4.17
C LYS A 114 7.51 -6.01 -3.55
N ALA A 115 8.46 -6.44 -4.36
CA ALA A 115 9.74 -6.96 -3.88
C ALA A 115 10.52 -5.91 -3.08
N GLU A 116 10.50 -4.65 -3.53
CA GLU A 116 11.10 -3.55 -2.79
C GLU A 116 10.39 -3.29 -1.46
N MET A 117 9.05 -3.25 -1.46
CA MET A 117 8.26 -3.09 -0.24
C MET A 117 8.53 -4.19 0.77
N GLU A 118 8.60 -5.45 0.33
CA GLU A 118 8.94 -6.58 1.18
C GLU A 118 10.34 -6.42 1.79
N SER A 119 11.33 -6.04 0.97
CA SER A 119 12.69 -5.77 1.45
C SER A 119 12.73 -4.68 2.52
N LEU A 120 11.98 -3.59 2.33
CA LEU A 120 11.86 -2.50 3.30
C LEU A 120 11.22 -2.97 4.60
N MET A 121 10.16 -3.78 4.52
CA MET A 121 9.50 -4.36 5.70
C MET A 121 10.43 -5.29 6.49
N VAL A 122 11.15 -6.18 5.81
CA VAL A 122 12.13 -7.10 6.42
C VAL A 122 13.22 -6.35 7.17
N ARG A 123 13.67 -5.22 6.61
CA ARG A 123 14.73 -4.39 7.18
C ARG A 123 14.24 -3.41 8.26
N GLY A 124 12.93 -3.34 8.50
CA GLY A 124 12.33 -2.34 9.40
C GLY A 124 12.46 -0.91 8.88
N LEU A 125 12.64 -0.73 7.57
CA LEU A 125 12.85 0.57 6.90
C LEU A 125 11.55 1.08 6.27
N VAL A 126 10.44 0.96 6.98
CA VAL A 126 9.15 1.54 6.58
C VAL A 126 8.96 2.89 7.28
N GLY A 127 8.20 3.82 6.69
CA GLY A 127 7.98 5.13 7.29
C GLY A 127 9.08 6.16 6.99
N GLU A 128 9.11 7.21 7.80
CA GLU A 128 9.99 8.37 7.61
C GLU A 128 11.48 8.03 7.67
N GLU A 129 11.89 7.16 8.61
CA GLU A 129 13.28 6.71 8.70
C GLU A 129 13.70 5.99 7.43
N GLY A 130 12.88 5.06 6.94
CA GLY A 130 13.10 4.41 5.65
C GLY A 130 13.21 5.38 4.48
N ALA A 131 12.41 6.45 4.47
CA ALA A 131 12.43 7.46 3.43
C ALA A 131 13.75 8.27 3.43
N LYS A 132 14.32 8.57 4.60
CA LYS A 132 15.63 9.21 4.72
C LYS A 132 16.74 8.33 4.12
N PHE A 133 16.69 7.02 4.36
CA PHE A 133 17.64 6.07 3.77
C PHE A 133 17.42 5.83 2.27
N ALA A 134 16.20 6.03 1.77
CA ALA A 134 15.89 5.91 0.35
C ALA A 134 16.48 7.04 -0.50
N ASP A 135 16.58 8.26 0.07
CA ASP A 135 17.16 9.45 -0.59
C ASP A 135 18.71 9.45 -0.57
N ALA A 136 19.32 8.70 0.35
CA ALA A 136 20.77 8.73 0.59
C ALA A 136 21.63 8.04 -0.50
N GLY A 137 21.03 7.54 -1.59
CA GLY A 137 21.75 6.77 -2.62
C GLY A 137 22.34 5.45 -2.09
N THR A 138 23.07 4.71 -2.93
CA THR A 138 23.77 3.47 -2.56
C THR A 138 24.97 3.74 -1.64
N GLY A 139 24.71 4.12 -0.38
CA GLY A 139 25.70 4.30 0.68
C GLY A 139 25.92 3.04 1.51
N GLN A 140 27.16 2.82 1.94
CA GLN A 140 27.68 1.59 2.56
C GLN A 140 26.90 1.08 3.79
N ARG A 141 26.81 -0.26 3.89
CA ARG A 141 26.34 -0.98 5.08
C ARG A 141 27.31 -0.74 6.26
N LEU A 142 26.85 -0.03 7.28
CA LEU A 142 27.42 -0.10 8.63
C LEU A 142 26.42 -0.81 9.53
N GLY A 143 26.86 -1.93 10.11
CA GLY A 143 26.03 -2.91 10.80
C GLY A 143 25.40 -2.40 12.09
N GLY A 144 24.24 -2.95 12.41
CA GLY A 144 23.57 -2.75 13.70
C GLY A 144 22.45 -3.78 13.86
N SER A 145 22.74 -4.88 14.54
CA SER A 145 21.73 -5.87 14.92
C SER A 145 20.76 -5.26 15.93
N ARG A 146 19.55 -4.93 15.48
CA ARG A 146 18.36 -4.95 16.32
C ARG A 146 17.43 -6.00 15.75
N VAL A 147 17.36 -7.13 16.46
CA VAL A 147 16.51 -8.27 16.14
C VAL A 147 15.05 -7.82 16.27
N SER A 148 14.43 -7.56 15.13
CA SER A 148 12.97 -7.59 14.96
C SER A 148 12.61 -8.95 14.38
N ALA A 149 11.53 -9.56 14.87
CA ALA A 149 11.10 -10.95 14.63
C ALA A 149 11.39 -11.44 13.18
N PRO A 150 11.83 -12.70 13.00
CA PRO A 150 12.31 -13.18 11.70
C PRO A 150 11.21 -13.01 10.65
N ALA A 151 11.46 -12.13 9.68
CA ALA A 151 10.49 -11.67 8.68
C ALA A 151 9.82 -12.80 7.88
N ARG A 152 10.43 -14.00 7.83
CA ARG A 152 9.79 -15.22 7.33
C ARG A 152 8.48 -15.53 8.06
N VAL A 153 8.42 -15.33 9.37
CA VAL A 153 7.21 -15.55 10.18
C VAL A 153 6.16 -14.49 9.84
N ALA A 154 6.54 -13.22 9.70
CA ALA A 154 5.61 -12.16 9.31
C ALA A 154 5.05 -12.37 7.88
N ALA A 155 5.91 -12.74 6.93
CA ALA A 155 5.53 -13.03 5.55
C ALA A 155 4.63 -14.28 5.45
N VAL A 156 4.93 -15.33 6.22
CA VAL A 156 4.08 -16.54 6.30
C VAL A 156 2.74 -16.23 6.96
N LEU A 157 2.72 -15.41 8.03
CA LEU A 157 1.47 -14.99 8.67
C LEU A 157 0.64 -14.09 7.74
N ALA A 158 1.27 -13.20 6.98
CA ALA A 158 0.63 -12.39 5.95
C ALA A 158 0.05 -13.26 4.83
N ALA A 159 0.81 -14.23 4.31
CA ALA A 159 0.35 -15.18 3.31
C ALA A 159 -0.86 -15.99 3.81
N LYS A 160 -0.79 -16.48 5.05
CA LYS A 160 -1.89 -17.21 5.69
C LYS A 160 -3.12 -16.33 5.91
N ARG A 161 -2.95 -15.05 6.27
CA ARG A 161 -4.04 -14.07 6.36
C ARG A 161 -4.66 -13.80 4.98
N ARG A 162 -3.85 -13.70 3.92
CA ARG A 162 -4.35 -13.56 2.53
C ARG A 162 -5.11 -14.80 2.06
N GLU A 163 -4.65 -16.00 2.38
CA GLU A 163 -5.36 -17.25 2.08
C GLU A 163 -6.70 -17.33 2.83
N GLN A 164 -6.68 -17.05 4.14
CA GLN A 164 -7.90 -16.98 4.95
C GLN A 164 -8.86 -15.92 4.43
N TYR A 165 -8.35 -14.77 4.03
CA TYR A 165 -9.12 -13.68 3.42
C TYR A 165 -9.76 -14.10 2.10
N THR A 166 -9.00 -14.77 1.23
CA THR A 166 -9.48 -15.31 -0.05
C THR A 166 -10.56 -16.37 0.15
N SER A 167 -10.46 -17.16 1.22
CA SER A 167 -11.47 -18.15 1.61
C SER A 167 -12.75 -17.49 2.15
N LEU A 168 -12.64 -16.48 3.02
CA LEU A 168 -13.77 -15.75 3.61
C LEU A 168 -14.63 -15.00 2.60
N LEU A 169 -14.04 -14.63 1.47
CA LEU A 169 -14.71 -13.94 0.37
C LEU A 169 -15.46 -14.85 -0.61
N GLY A 170 -15.38 -16.17 -0.44
CA GLY A 170 -16.07 -17.14 -1.29
C GLY A 170 -15.54 -17.15 -2.72
N GLY A 171 -14.37 -17.78 -2.94
CA GLY A 171 -13.91 -18.33 -4.22
C GLY A 171 -14.07 -17.44 -5.48
N LYS A 172 -12.94 -16.90 -5.97
CA LYS A 172 -12.83 -16.13 -7.24
C LYS A 172 -13.87 -15.01 -7.38
N ILE A 173 -13.81 -14.03 -6.48
CA ILE A 173 -14.35 -12.71 -6.82
C ILE A 173 -13.35 -11.98 -7.73
N ASN A 174 -13.82 -11.61 -8.91
CA ASN A 174 -13.08 -10.79 -9.88
C ASN A 174 -12.88 -9.39 -9.28
N HIS A 175 -11.82 -9.22 -8.50
CA HIS A 175 -11.40 -7.91 -8.00
C HIS A 175 -10.87 -7.08 -9.18
N ARG A 176 -11.39 -5.86 -9.31
CA ARG A 176 -11.00 -4.92 -10.35
C ARG A 176 -10.22 -3.78 -9.71
N LEU A 177 -9.05 -3.51 -10.25
CA LEU A 177 -8.27 -2.32 -9.93
C LEU A 177 -8.33 -1.40 -11.16
N GLY A 178 -8.47 -0.10 -10.92
CA GLY A 178 -9.01 0.87 -11.87
C GLY A 178 -8.00 1.90 -12.35
#